data_AF-A0A2X3EXU5-F1
#
_entry.id   AF-A0A2X3EXU5-F1
#
_cell.length_a   1.000
_cell.length_b   1.000
_cell.length_c   1.000
_cell.angle_alpha   90.00
_cell.angle_beta   90.00
_cell.angle_gamma   90.00
#
_symmetry.space_group_name_H-M   'P 1'
#
loop_
_entity.id
_entity.type
_entity.pdbx_description
1 polymer ?
#
loop_
_entity_poly.entity_id
_entity_poly.type
_entity_poly.pdbx_seq_one_letter_code
_entity_poly.pdbx_strand_id
1 'polypeptide(L)'
;MQYIQQPQAIEAKSFDIISEIIAETRPDYRFASPLHEAIIKRVIHTTADFDWLDILWFSPDALIALSEALNRPCTLYTDTTMALSGINKTLLARFGGECRCYISDPRVVREAQSRGMTRSMAAVDIAVQEPGEKVFVFGNAPTALFRLLEHRETAIGGVVGVPVGFVGARSRKRRSARAACRPSPRSAAKGEATWRQRL
;
A
#
# COMPACT_ATOMS: atom_id res chain seq x y z
N MET A 1 -29.75 -25.77 -5.66
CA MET A 1 -28.82 -25.21 -4.65
C MET A 1 -29.37 -23.87 -4.20
N GLN A 2 -29.63 -23.69 -2.90
CA GLN A 2 -29.88 -22.37 -2.32
C GLN A 2 -28.52 -21.74 -2.00
N TYR A 3 -28.24 -20.56 -2.55
CA TYR A 3 -27.06 -19.76 -2.22
C TYR A 3 -27.49 -18.30 -2.03
N ILE A 4 -26.74 -17.58 -1.20
CA ILE A 4 -27.00 -16.16 -0.95
C ILE A 4 -26.71 -15.39 -2.24
N GLN A 5 -27.66 -14.59 -2.71
CA GLN A 5 -27.53 -13.83 -3.97
C GLN A 5 -27.17 -12.35 -3.75
N GLN A 6 -27.33 -11.85 -2.51
CA GLN A 6 -27.08 -10.45 -2.17
C GLN A 6 -25.59 -10.24 -1.88
N PRO A 7 -24.85 -9.44 -2.68
CA PRO A 7 -23.40 -9.29 -2.54
C PRO A 7 -22.95 -8.83 -1.15
N GLN A 8 -23.69 -7.88 -0.56
CA GLN A 8 -23.39 -7.34 0.77
C GLN A 8 -23.57 -8.40 1.87
N ALA A 9 -24.59 -9.26 1.74
CA ALA A 9 -24.81 -10.35 2.70
C ALA A 9 -23.74 -11.43 2.58
N ILE A 10 -23.25 -11.72 1.37
CA ILE A 10 -22.13 -12.65 1.14
C ILE A 10 -20.85 -12.11 1.78
N GLU A 11 -20.57 -10.83 1.57
CA GLU A 11 -19.40 -10.17 2.13
C GLU A 11 -19.43 -10.13 3.66
N ALA A 12 -20.56 -9.71 4.26
CA ALA A 12 -20.73 -9.70 5.71
C ALA A 12 -20.50 -11.09 6.31
N LYS A 13 -21.15 -12.11 5.75
CA LYS A 13 -20.97 -13.50 6.18
C LYS A 13 -19.53 -14.00 6.00
N SER A 14 -18.83 -13.54 4.96
CA SER A 14 -17.41 -13.88 4.78
C SER A 14 -16.54 -13.30 5.89
N PHE A 15 -16.82 -12.08 6.33
CA PHE A 15 -16.10 -11.48 7.46
C PHE A 15 -16.39 -12.17 8.79
N ASP A 16 -17.62 -12.63 9.01
CA ASP A 16 -17.96 -13.43 10.19
C ASP A 16 -17.13 -14.72 10.22
N ILE A 17 -17.12 -15.47 9.10
CA ILE A 17 -16.33 -16.70 8.95
C ILE A 17 -14.83 -16.45 9.16
N ILE A 18 -14.27 -15.38 8.58
CA ILE A 18 -12.87 -15.01 8.79
C ILE A 18 -12.60 -14.75 10.28
N SER A 19 -13.53 -14.09 10.97
CA SER A 19 -13.41 -13.80 12.40
C SER A 19 -13.36 -15.07 13.25
N GLU A 20 -14.26 -16.01 12.97
CA GLU A 20 -14.33 -17.31 13.63
C GLU A 20 -13.03 -18.11 13.42
N ILE A 21 -12.56 -18.22 12.18
CA ILE A 21 -11.32 -18.94 11.87
C ILE A 21 -10.11 -18.32 12.58
N ILE A 22 -10.02 -16.98 12.68
CA ILE A 22 -8.93 -16.31 13.41
C ILE A 22 -9.00 -16.66 14.89
N ALA A 23 -10.19 -16.59 15.49
CA ALA A 23 -10.38 -16.90 16.91
C ALA A 23 -10.01 -18.36 17.22
N GLU A 24 -10.35 -19.30 16.33
CA GLU A 24 -10.04 -20.73 16.49
C GLU A 24 -8.56 -21.04 16.26
N THR A 25 -7.97 -20.52 15.19
CA THR A 25 -6.62 -20.91 14.75
C THR A 25 -5.52 -20.09 15.39
N ARG A 26 -5.80 -18.84 15.78
CA ARG A 26 -4.85 -17.86 16.34
C ARG A 26 -5.45 -17.15 17.56
N PRO A 27 -5.81 -17.87 18.64
CA PRO A 27 -6.54 -17.32 19.80
C PRO A 27 -5.81 -16.19 20.53
N ASP A 28 -4.48 -16.12 20.41
CA ASP A 28 -3.64 -15.08 21.02
C ASP A 28 -3.44 -13.86 20.11
N TYR A 29 -3.93 -13.89 18.87
CA TYR A 29 -3.79 -12.76 17.96
C TYR A 29 -4.60 -11.56 18.49
N ARG A 30 -3.99 -10.38 18.48
CA ARG A 30 -4.63 -9.14 18.91
C ARG A 30 -4.47 -8.11 17.82
N PHE A 31 -5.60 -7.56 17.36
CA PHE A 31 -5.58 -6.41 16.47
C PHE A 31 -5.21 -5.15 17.25
N ALA A 32 -4.39 -4.28 16.65
CA ALA A 32 -3.98 -3.04 17.28
C ALA A 32 -5.13 -2.01 17.40
N SER A 33 -6.13 -2.08 16.52
CA SER A 33 -7.30 -1.20 16.48
C SER A 33 -8.40 -1.78 15.59
N PRO A 34 -9.65 -1.26 15.66
CA PRO A 34 -10.71 -1.67 14.74
C PRO A 34 -10.37 -1.43 13.26
N LEU A 35 -9.63 -0.35 12.95
CA LEU A 35 -9.18 -0.08 11.59
C LEU A 35 -8.12 -1.09 11.12
N HIS A 36 -7.20 -1.47 12.02
CA HIS A 36 -6.20 -2.51 11.75
C HIS A 36 -6.88 -3.86 11.46
N GLU A 37 -7.89 -4.22 12.25
CA GLU A 37 -8.70 -5.41 12.04
C GLU A 37 -9.42 -5.40 10.69
N ALA A 38 -10.11 -4.30 10.36
CA ALA A 38 -10.83 -4.17 9.11
C ALA A 38 -9.91 -4.32 7.88
N ILE A 39 -8.71 -3.74 7.93
CA ILE A 39 -7.74 -3.84 6.84
C ILE A 39 -7.24 -5.28 6.70
N ILE A 40 -6.83 -5.93 7.79
CA ILE A 40 -6.31 -7.30 7.74
C ILE A 40 -7.38 -8.27 7.24
N LYS A 41 -8.60 -8.20 7.80
CA LYS A 41 -9.71 -9.06 7.35
C LYS A 41 -10.04 -8.82 5.89
N ARG A 42 -9.98 -7.58 5.40
CA ARG A 42 -10.15 -7.26 3.98
C ARG A 42 -9.08 -7.92 3.12
N VAL A 43 -7.81 -7.89 3.53
CA VAL A 43 -6.72 -8.58 2.83
C VAL A 43 -7.00 -10.07 2.77
N ILE A 44 -7.26 -10.72 3.92
CA ILE A 44 -7.59 -12.14 4.00
C ILE A 44 -8.80 -12.49 3.12
N HIS A 45 -9.85 -11.68 3.12
CA HIS A 45 -11.03 -11.89 2.28
C HIS A 45 -10.69 -11.93 0.79
N THR A 46 -9.77 -11.07 0.33
CA THR A 46 -9.37 -11.00 -1.08
C THR A 46 -8.33 -12.05 -1.47
N THR A 47 -7.60 -12.62 -0.52
CA THR A 47 -6.51 -13.59 -0.78
C THR A 47 -6.83 -15.01 -0.35
N ALA A 48 -7.86 -15.19 0.48
CA ALA A 48 -8.17 -16.43 1.20
C ALA A 48 -6.97 -16.99 2.01
N ASP A 49 -6.07 -16.12 2.46
CA ASP A 49 -4.81 -16.51 3.09
C ASP A 49 -4.69 -15.84 4.47
N PHE A 50 -4.61 -16.66 5.52
CA PHE A 50 -4.49 -16.20 6.91
C PHE A 50 -3.04 -15.88 7.31
N ASP A 51 -2.03 -16.22 6.49
CA ASP A 51 -0.64 -15.86 6.79
C ASP A 51 -0.43 -14.34 6.81
N TRP A 52 -1.32 -13.57 6.16
CA TRP A 52 -1.36 -12.10 6.22
C TRP A 52 -1.47 -11.54 7.65
N LEU A 53 -1.96 -12.32 8.62
CA LEU A 53 -1.92 -11.95 10.04
C LEU A 53 -0.49 -11.71 10.54
N ASP A 54 0.47 -12.48 10.03
CA ASP A 54 1.86 -12.48 10.50
C ASP A 54 2.78 -11.65 9.61
N ILE A 55 2.44 -11.55 8.32
CA ILE A 55 3.28 -10.88 7.35
C ILE A 55 2.91 -9.41 7.17
N LEU A 56 1.67 -8.97 7.39
CA LEU A 56 1.35 -7.54 7.34
C LEU A 56 2.09 -6.79 8.44
N TRP A 57 2.71 -5.68 8.07
CA TRP A 57 3.40 -4.80 8.98
C TRP A 57 3.02 -3.35 8.69
N PHE A 58 2.78 -2.62 9.77
CA PHE A 58 2.43 -1.21 9.76
C PHE A 58 3.47 -0.47 10.59
N SER A 59 3.95 0.68 10.10
CA SER A 59 4.66 1.62 10.97
C SER A 59 3.71 2.13 12.06
N PRO A 60 4.22 2.55 13.23
CA PRO A 60 3.37 2.96 14.36
C PRO A 60 2.30 4.02 14.00
N ASP A 61 2.62 4.88 13.04
CA ASP A 61 1.82 6.00 12.52
C ASP A 61 1.10 5.70 11.19
N ALA A 62 1.30 4.52 10.58
CA ALA A 62 0.84 4.21 9.23
C ALA A 62 -0.64 4.48 9.01
N LEU A 63 -1.49 3.94 9.89
CA LEU A 63 -2.93 4.02 9.74
C LEU A 63 -3.46 5.44 9.95
N ILE A 64 -2.87 6.17 10.89
CA ILE A 64 -3.22 7.56 11.19
C ILE A 64 -2.84 8.43 9.99
N ALA A 65 -1.60 8.36 9.53
CA ALA A 65 -1.10 9.17 8.44
C ALA A 65 -1.83 8.91 7.11
N LEU A 66 -2.08 7.64 6.77
CA LEU A 66 -2.84 7.31 5.56
C LEU A 66 -4.28 7.80 5.67
N SER A 67 -4.91 7.66 6.84
CA SER A 67 -6.27 8.16 7.07
C SER A 67 -6.34 9.68 6.98
N GLU A 68 -5.38 10.41 7.54
CA GLU A 68 -5.29 11.87 7.42
C GLU A 68 -5.06 12.32 5.98
N ALA A 69 -4.16 11.65 5.25
CA ALA A 69 -3.87 11.96 3.86
C ALA A 69 -5.10 11.74 2.97
N LEU A 70 -5.81 10.63 3.15
CA LEU A 70 -7.00 10.28 2.35
C LEU A 70 -8.23 11.14 2.69
N ASN A 71 -8.28 11.76 3.88
CA ASN A 71 -9.35 12.69 4.26
C ASN A 71 -9.13 14.12 3.72
N ARG A 72 -8.04 14.37 3.00
CA ARG A 72 -7.70 15.65 2.38
C ARG A 72 -7.52 15.46 0.87
N PRO A 73 -7.58 16.54 0.07
CA PRO A 73 -7.24 16.46 -1.35
C PRO A 73 -5.82 15.91 -1.52
N CYS A 74 -5.71 14.71 -2.11
CA CYS A 74 -4.46 14.03 -2.36
C CYS A 74 -4.50 13.25 -3.68
N THR A 75 -3.32 13.02 -4.25
CA THR A 75 -3.16 12.19 -5.43
C THR A 75 -2.56 10.84 -5.03
N LEU A 76 -3.28 9.76 -5.32
CA LEU A 76 -2.80 8.39 -5.17
C LEU A 76 -2.03 7.99 -6.42
N TYR A 77 -0.75 7.66 -6.27
CA TYR A 77 0.09 7.17 -7.36
C TYR A 77 0.27 5.66 -7.26
N THR A 78 -0.21 4.93 -8.26
CA THR A 78 -0.05 3.47 -8.34
C THR A 78 1.08 3.08 -9.29
N ASP A 79 1.80 2.00 -8.98
CA ASP A 79 2.83 1.45 -9.88
C ASP A 79 2.25 0.70 -11.09
N THR A 80 0.99 0.26 -11.00
CA THR A 80 0.32 -0.53 -12.03
C THR A 80 -1.08 -0.01 -12.34
N THR A 81 -1.52 -0.25 -13.57
CA THR A 81 -2.91 -0.03 -14.00
C THR A 81 -3.89 -0.96 -13.28
N MET A 82 -3.44 -2.14 -12.86
CA MET A 82 -4.25 -3.07 -12.06
C MET A 82 -4.63 -2.45 -10.71
N ALA A 83 -3.65 -1.91 -9.97
CA ALA A 83 -3.92 -1.20 -8.72
C ALA A 83 -4.80 0.05 -8.95
N LEU A 84 -4.55 0.81 -10.03
CA LEU A 84 -5.39 1.96 -10.41
C LEU A 84 -6.87 1.56 -10.63
N SER A 85 -7.11 0.41 -11.27
CA SER A 85 -8.45 -0.10 -11.55
C SER A 85 -9.17 -0.63 -10.31
N GLY A 86 -8.43 -1.11 -9.31
CA GLY A 86 -8.99 -1.58 -8.04
C GLY A 86 -9.42 -0.47 -7.07
N ILE A 87 -8.99 0.77 -7.30
CA ILE A 87 -9.32 1.90 -6.42
C ILE A 87 -10.70 2.49 -6.76
N ASN A 88 -11.54 2.68 -5.74
CA ASN A 88 -12.83 3.34 -5.88
C ASN A 88 -12.65 4.85 -6.07
N LYS A 89 -12.52 5.27 -7.33
CA LYS A 89 -12.30 6.67 -7.73
C LYS A 89 -13.45 7.60 -7.32
N THR A 90 -14.69 7.10 -7.34
CA THR A 90 -15.86 7.88 -6.91
C THR A 90 -15.79 8.22 -5.43
N LEU A 91 -15.44 7.26 -4.58
CA LEU A 91 -15.27 7.51 -3.15
C LEU A 91 -14.09 8.46 -2.89
N LEU A 92 -12.96 8.23 -3.56
CA LEU A 92 -11.79 9.08 -3.43
C LEU A 92 -12.07 10.54 -3.83
N ALA A 93 -12.81 10.75 -4.92
CA ALA A 93 -13.20 12.08 -5.39
C ALA A 93 -14.09 12.84 -4.39
N ARG A 94 -14.86 12.14 -3.53
CA ARG A 94 -15.65 12.80 -2.46
C ARG A 94 -14.78 13.49 -1.41
N PHE A 95 -13.53 13.08 -1.27
CA PHE A 95 -12.53 13.72 -0.40
C PHE A 95 -11.61 14.70 -1.17
N GLY A 96 -11.94 15.00 -2.43
CA GLY A 96 -11.11 15.84 -3.31
C GLY A 96 -9.86 15.13 -3.82
N GLY A 97 -9.78 13.81 -3.69
CA GLY A 97 -8.65 13.03 -4.15
C GLY A 97 -8.80 12.52 -5.58
N GLU A 98 -7.68 12.11 -6.16
CA GLU A 98 -7.62 11.47 -7.49
C GLU A 98 -6.60 10.32 -7.48
N CYS A 99 -6.69 9.42 -8.46
CA CYS A 99 -5.77 8.30 -8.58
C CYS A 99 -5.13 8.29 -9.97
N ARG A 100 -3.81 8.20 -10.03
CA ARG A 100 -3.00 8.25 -11.25
C ARG A 100 -2.04 7.07 -11.32
N CYS A 101 -1.77 6.60 -12.54
CA CYS A 101 -0.72 5.65 -12.83
C CYS A 101 0.07 6.12 -14.04
N TYR A 102 1.37 6.39 -13.86
CA TYR A 102 2.22 6.93 -14.93
C TYR A 102 3.01 5.87 -15.70
N ILE A 103 2.75 4.57 -15.48
CA ILE A 103 3.54 3.49 -16.11
C ILE A 103 3.55 3.55 -17.65
N SER A 104 2.53 4.16 -18.26
CA SER A 104 2.37 4.36 -19.70
C SER A 104 2.47 5.83 -20.13
N ASP A 105 2.80 6.75 -19.21
CA ASP A 105 2.98 8.17 -19.54
C ASP A 105 4.17 8.32 -20.51
N PRO A 106 4.03 9.03 -21.65
CA PRO A 106 5.14 9.23 -22.59
C PRO A 106 6.39 9.83 -21.95
N ARG A 107 6.24 10.69 -20.92
CA ARG A 107 7.37 11.24 -20.14
C ARG A 107 8.13 10.12 -19.44
N VAL A 108 7.41 9.20 -18.79
CA VAL A 108 7.98 8.04 -18.09
C VAL A 108 8.69 7.10 -19.05
N VAL A 109 8.10 6.81 -20.21
CA VAL A 109 8.70 5.92 -21.21
C VAL A 109 10.03 6.47 -21.71
N ARG A 110 10.09 7.77 -22.04
CA ARG A 110 11.33 8.44 -22.47
C ARG A 110 12.39 8.50 -21.37
N GLU A 111 11.99 8.85 -20.15
CA GLU A 111 12.90 8.93 -19.00
C GLU A 111 13.51 7.55 -18.67
N ALA A 112 12.69 6.50 -18.67
CA ALA A 112 13.13 5.13 -18.42
C ALA A 112 14.17 4.66 -19.45
N GLN A 113 13.91 4.93 -20.74
CA GLN A 113 14.83 4.59 -21.82
C GLN A 113 16.14 5.37 -21.75
N SER A 114 16.07 6.70 -21.61
CA SER A 114 17.26 7.57 -21.61
C SER A 114 18.20 7.31 -20.44
N ARG A 115 17.66 6.91 -19.27
CA ARG A 115 18.44 6.66 -18.06
C ARG A 115 18.70 5.19 -17.77
N GLY A 116 18.28 4.28 -18.65
CA GLY A 116 18.50 2.84 -18.49
C GLY A 116 17.85 2.26 -17.23
N MET A 117 16.66 2.73 -16.88
CA MET A 117 15.94 2.31 -15.66
C MET A 117 14.55 1.75 -15.99
N THR A 118 13.91 1.10 -15.01
CA THR A 118 12.53 0.60 -15.19
C THR A 118 11.54 1.76 -15.27
N ARG A 119 10.45 1.55 -16.03
CA ARG A 119 9.35 2.52 -16.11
C ARG A 119 8.73 2.85 -14.75
N SER A 120 8.67 1.89 -13.83
CA SER A 120 8.13 2.14 -12.49
C SER A 120 9.05 3.05 -11.65
N MET A 121 10.37 3.01 -11.85
CA MET A 121 11.29 3.97 -11.21
C MET A 121 11.12 5.37 -11.78
N ALA A 122 11.07 5.50 -13.12
CA ALA A 122 10.83 6.78 -13.78
C ALA A 122 9.45 7.37 -13.43
N ALA A 123 8.42 6.52 -13.26
CA ALA A 123 7.10 6.95 -12.81
C ALA A 123 7.13 7.55 -11.40
N VAL A 124 7.92 6.99 -10.49
CA VAL A 124 8.13 7.58 -9.16
C VAL A 124 8.86 8.91 -9.28
N ASP A 125 9.93 8.99 -10.07
CA ASP A 125 10.69 10.24 -10.29
C ASP A 125 9.80 11.38 -10.79
N ILE A 126 8.88 11.09 -11.70
CA ILE A 126 7.93 12.09 -12.20
C ILE A 126 6.85 12.40 -11.14
N ALA A 127 6.27 11.39 -10.51
CA ALA A 127 5.21 11.56 -9.52
C ALA A 127 5.64 12.39 -8.30
N VAL A 128 6.89 12.25 -7.83
CA VAL A 128 7.38 13.06 -6.69
C VAL A 128 7.47 14.55 -7.01
N GLN A 129 7.65 14.92 -8.28
CA GLN A 129 7.75 16.32 -8.74
C GLN A 129 6.39 16.98 -8.99
N GLU A 130 5.33 16.20 -9.14
CA GLU A 130 3.98 16.74 -9.29
C GLU A 130 3.60 17.55 -8.03
N PRO A 131 2.74 18.58 -8.11
CA PRO A 131 2.33 19.33 -6.93
C PRO A 131 1.32 18.54 -6.06
N GLY A 132 1.10 19.00 -4.82
CA GLY A 132 0.05 18.46 -3.95
C GLY A 132 0.48 17.31 -3.02
N GLU A 133 -0.44 16.91 -2.14
CA GLU A 133 -0.29 15.79 -1.19
C GLU A 133 -0.32 14.46 -1.96
N LYS A 134 0.57 13.53 -1.59
CA LYS A 134 0.80 12.31 -2.39
C LYS A 134 0.77 11.07 -1.52
N VAL A 135 0.05 10.06 -1.98
CA VAL A 135 0.07 8.72 -1.39
C VAL A 135 0.53 7.73 -2.45
N PHE A 136 1.50 6.89 -2.13
CA PHE A 136 2.01 5.90 -3.07
C PHE A 136 1.46 4.51 -2.76
N VAL A 137 1.02 3.79 -3.80
CA VAL A 137 0.50 2.43 -3.70
C VAL A 137 1.27 1.52 -4.65
N PHE A 138 2.09 0.64 -4.11
CA PHE A 138 2.94 -0.27 -4.86
C PHE A 138 2.48 -1.71 -4.68
N GLY A 139 1.83 -2.26 -5.70
CA GLY A 139 1.31 -3.63 -5.69
C GLY A 139 2.20 -4.65 -6.40
N ASN A 140 3.13 -4.21 -7.25
CA ASN A 140 3.87 -5.10 -8.13
C ASN A 140 5.38 -4.83 -8.13
N ALA A 141 5.83 -3.61 -8.40
CA ALA A 141 7.22 -3.32 -8.73
C ALA A 141 8.05 -2.98 -7.47
N PRO A 142 8.97 -3.85 -7.01
CA PRO A 142 9.83 -3.52 -5.88
C PRO A 142 10.77 -2.34 -6.18
N THR A 143 11.15 -2.18 -7.45
CA THR A 143 12.01 -1.10 -7.92
C THR A 143 11.37 0.29 -7.72
N ALA A 144 10.04 0.41 -7.85
CA ALA A 144 9.33 1.66 -7.59
C ALA A 144 9.47 2.08 -6.13
N LEU A 145 9.25 1.14 -5.20
CA LEU A 145 9.41 1.40 -3.77
C LEU A 145 10.85 1.77 -3.42
N PHE A 146 11.86 1.07 -3.97
CA PHE A 146 13.25 1.44 -3.72
C PHE A 146 13.60 2.82 -4.22
N ARG A 147 13.06 3.20 -5.39
CA ARG A 147 13.24 4.53 -5.94
C ARG A 147 12.58 5.60 -5.08
N LEU A 148 11.38 5.35 -4.55
CA LEU A 148 10.73 6.28 -3.63
C LEU A 148 11.58 6.51 -2.37
N LEU A 149 12.20 5.46 -1.82
CA LEU A 149 13.09 5.57 -0.66
C LEU A 149 14.38 6.37 -0.92
N GLU A 150 14.74 6.62 -2.18
CA GLU A 150 15.84 7.51 -2.54
C GLU A 150 15.43 9.00 -2.48
N HIS A 151 14.12 9.30 -2.60
CA HIS A 151 13.56 10.65 -2.50
C HIS A 151 13.23 11.04 -1.04
N ARG A 152 14.25 11.05 -0.17
CA ARG A 152 14.10 11.23 1.29
C ARG A 152 13.60 12.61 1.74
N GLU A 153 13.73 13.63 0.88
CA GLU A 153 13.31 15.00 1.19
C GLU A 153 11.89 15.31 0.69
N THR A 154 11.28 14.40 -0.08
CA THR A 154 9.93 14.60 -0.63
C THR A 154 8.88 14.27 0.42
N ALA A 155 8.15 15.26 0.91
CA ALA A 155 7.02 15.01 1.79
C ALA A 155 5.92 14.21 1.08
N ILE A 156 5.54 13.07 1.66
CA ILE A 156 4.45 12.21 1.21
C ILE A 156 3.51 11.88 2.38
N GLY A 157 2.22 11.74 2.07
CA GLY A 157 1.17 11.43 3.03
C GLY A 157 1.22 10.00 3.54
N GLY A 158 1.79 9.09 2.74
CA GLY A 158 2.05 7.72 3.15
C GLY A 158 2.36 6.80 1.98
N VAL A 159 2.72 5.56 2.31
CA VAL A 159 3.00 4.52 1.32
C VAL A 159 2.34 3.19 1.72
N VAL A 160 1.67 2.55 0.76
CA VAL A 160 1.22 1.16 0.83
C VAL A 160 2.12 0.35 -0.10
N GLY A 161 3.04 -0.41 0.48
CA GLY A 161 4.06 -1.17 -0.23
C GLY A 161 3.85 -2.67 -0.11
N VAL A 162 3.07 -3.27 -1.01
CA VAL A 162 2.88 -4.73 -1.06
C VAL A 162 3.44 -5.39 -2.34
N PRO A 163 4.60 -4.97 -2.90
CA PRO A 163 5.06 -5.49 -4.17
C PRO A 163 5.36 -6.99 -4.09
N VAL A 164 4.95 -7.71 -5.13
CA VAL A 164 5.24 -9.12 -5.34
C VAL A 164 6.57 -9.28 -6.07
N GLY A 165 7.42 -10.21 -5.63
CA GLY A 165 8.68 -10.48 -6.31
C GLY A 165 9.73 -11.20 -5.46
N PHE A 166 10.52 -12.03 -6.13
CA PHE A 166 11.60 -12.82 -5.51
C PHE A 166 12.95 -12.10 -5.52
N VAL A 167 13.14 -11.13 -6.42
CA VAL A 167 14.38 -10.37 -6.59
C VAL A 167 14.28 -9.02 -5.87
N GLY A 168 15.25 -8.71 -5.00
CA GLY A 168 15.33 -7.45 -4.25
C GLY A 168 14.48 -7.39 -2.98
N ALA A 169 13.46 -8.23 -2.81
CA ALA A 169 12.59 -8.23 -1.65
C ALA A 169 13.27 -8.69 -0.33
N ARG A 170 14.32 -9.52 -0.42
CA ARG A 170 15.18 -9.91 0.73
C ARG A 170 15.88 -8.72 1.41
N SER A 171 16.04 -7.59 0.70
CA SER A 171 16.59 -6.33 1.25
C SER A 171 15.66 -5.64 2.25
N ARG A 172 14.37 -6.04 2.31
CA ARG A 172 13.32 -5.47 3.18
C ARG A 172 13.75 -5.37 4.65
N LYS A 173 14.42 -6.41 5.18
CA LYS A 173 14.65 -6.56 6.63
C LYS A 173 15.61 -5.51 7.23
N ARG A 174 16.48 -4.88 6.42
CA ARG A 174 17.55 -4.00 6.94
C ARG A 174 17.40 -2.52 6.60
N ARG A 175 16.74 -2.14 5.50
CA ARG A 175 16.75 -0.75 5.02
C ARG A 175 15.58 0.10 5.54
N SER A 176 14.35 -0.43 5.56
CA SER A 176 13.19 0.29 6.14
C SER A 176 13.32 0.37 7.68
N ALA A 177 13.69 -0.73 8.35
CA ALA A 177 13.95 -0.75 9.79
C ALA A 177 15.05 0.24 10.25
N ARG A 178 16.12 0.44 9.46
CA ARG A 178 17.17 1.42 9.80
C ARG A 178 16.80 2.86 9.50
N ALA A 179 15.92 3.12 8.53
CA ALA A 179 15.44 4.48 8.25
C ALA A 179 14.44 4.95 9.33
N ALA A 180 13.65 4.03 9.90
CA ALA A 180 12.71 4.31 10.98
C ALA A 180 13.36 4.44 12.38
N CYS A 181 14.59 3.96 12.59
CA CYS A 181 15.30 4.02 13.88
C CYS A 181 16.15 5.28 14.10
N ARG A 182 16.07 6.31 13.25
CA ARG A 182 16.64 7.63 13.56
C ARG A 182 15.50 8.64 13.69
N PRO A 183 15.33 9.29 14.85
CA PRO A 183 14.51 10.49 14.93
C PRO A 183 15.28 11.60 14.21
N SER A 184 15.12 11.66 12.89
CA SER A 184 15.46 12.83 12.10
C SER A 184 14.18 13.66 12.00
N PRO A 185 14.22 14.98 12.22
CA PRO A 185 13.05 15.85 12.08
C PRO A 185 12.53 15.97 10.63
N ARG A 186 13.03 15.13 9.71
CA ARG A 186 12.74 15.11 8.27
C ARG A 186 12.64 13.67 7.73
N SER A 187 11.82 12.81 8.32
CA SER A 187 11.40 11.57 7.64
C SER A 187 10.18 11.89 6.77
N ALA A 188 10.39 11.87 5.45
CA ALA A 188 9.47 12.30 4.40
C ALA A 188 8.12 11.57 4.32
N ALA A 189 8.03 10.33 4.78
CA ALA A 189 6.79 9.55 4.76
C ALA A 189 6.15 9.53 6.13
N LYS A 190 4.90 10.00 6.23
CA LYS A 190 4.15 10.01 7.49
C LYS A 190 3.68 8.61 7.95
N GLY A 191 3.79 7.58 7.10
CA GLY A 191 3.35 6.22 7.42
C GLY A 191 3.61 5.17 6.33
N GLU A 192 3.94 3.93 6.71
CA GLU A 192 4.19 2.79 5.80
C GLU A 192 3.36 1.55 6.20
N ALA A 193 2.60 1.00 5.25
CA ALA A 193 1.98 -0.34 5.36
C ALA A 193 2.61 -1.28 4.33
N THR A 194 3.32 -2.33 4.77
CA THR A 194 3.98 -3.31 3.89
C THR A 194 3.77 -4.74 4.40
N TRP A 195 4.34 -5.74 3.73
CA TRP A 195 4.39 -7.11 4.24
C TRP A 195 5.82 -7.63 4.36
N ARG A 196 6.08 -8.44 5.38
CA ARG A 196 7.35 -9.11 5.67
C ARG A 196 7.38 -10.44 4.91
N GLN A 197 8.36 -10.62 4.03
CA GLN A 197 8.62 -11.96 3.49
C GLN A 197 9.02 -12.91 4.62
N ARG A 198 8.27 -14.01 4.79
CA ARG A 198 8.74 -15.19 5.50
C ARG A 198 9.81 -15.86 4.64
N LEU A 199 11.06 -15.76 5.07
CA LEU A 199 12.16 -16.65 4.70
C LEU A 199 12.68 -17.27 6.00
#